data_AF-A0A835GD82-F1
#
_entry.id   AF-A0A835GD82-F1
#
_cell.length_a   1.000
_cell.length_b   1.000
_cell.length_c   1.000
_cell.angle_alpha   90.00
_cell.angle_beta   90.00
_cell.angle_gamma   90.00
#
_symmetry.space_group_name_H-M   'P 1'
#
loop_
_entity.id
_entity.type
_entity.pdbx_description
1 polymer ?
#
loop_
_entity_poly.entity_id
_entity_poly.type
_entity_poly.pdbx_seq_one_letter_code
_entity_poly.pdbx_strand_id
1 'polypeptide(L)'
;MLNPDGNGYVHVTWPSKNVPHGGIFHTRVAEPTDSQQLLLKVLLEESKITIAQQKKSALRLRDDKERRDDSELVIQTPVVRPRTSRKRSLSTIRDSGAFDGNGYRPLKRGEDREKLKERLAYSMAFGNDQQQPPPVFPELKKQQPKLPTAKQKWNDCKFFLNQLPK
;
A
#
# COMPACT_ATOMS: atom_id res chain seq x y z
N MET A 1 -8.20 3.42 7.09
CA MET A 1 -7.82 3.18 5.68
C MET A 1 -8.06 4.49 4.95
N LEU A 2 -7.14 4.92 4.07
CA LEU A 2 -7.34 6.12 3.25
C LEU A 2 -8.19 5.72 2.03
N ASN A 3 -9.21 6.52 1.72
CA ASN A 3 -10.06 6.26 0.57
C ASN A 3 -9.34 6.69 -0.72
N PRO A 4 -9.38 5.90 -1.79
CA PRO A 4 -8.82 6.31 -3.08
C PRO A 4 -9.68 7.41 -3.72
N ASP A 5 -9.03 8.30 -4.48
CA ASP A 5 -9.72 9.30 -5.31
C ASP A 5 -10.44 8.63 -6.50
N GLY A 6 -11.25 9.41 -7.25
CA GLY A 6 -11.92 8.94 -8.47
C GLY A 6 -10.99 8.36 -9.55
N ASN A 7 -9.68 8.66 -9.49
CA ASN A 7 -8.67 8.10 -10.39
C ASN A 7 -7.97 6.85 -9.81
N GLY A 8 -8.36 6.36 -8.63
CA GLY A 8 -7.79 5.18 -7.99
C GLY A 8 -6.43 5.38 -7.33
N TYR A 9 -6.00 6.63 -7.13
CA TYR A 9 -4.78 6.95 -6.39
C TYR A 9 -5.11 7.28 -4.94
N VAL A 10 -4.20 6.92 -4.04
CA VAL A 10 -4.32 7.25 -2.61
C VAL A 10 -3.41 8.44 -2.33
N HIS A 11 -3.98 9.50 -1.74
CA HIS A 11 -3.20 10.60 -1.18
C HIS A 11 -2.42 10.11 0.05
N VAL A 12 -1.19 9.65 -0.18
CA VAL A 12 -0.28 9.29 0.90
C VAL A 12 0.35 10.57 1.44
N THR A 13 -0.02 10.96 2.67
CA THR A 13 0.72 11.99 3.41
C THR A 13 2.12 11.46 3.68
N TRP A 14 3.15 12.12 3.15
CA TRP A 14 4.55 11.78 3.43
C TRP A 14 5.04 12.54 4.67
N PRO A 15 5.76 11.90 5.61
CA PRO A 15 6.13 10.48 5.65
C PRO A 15 4.91 9.59 5.92
N SER A 16 4.84 8.44 5.24
CA SER A 16 3.72 7.51 5.48
C SER A 16 3.81 6.91 6.89
N LYS A 17 2.70 6.46 7.46
CA LYS A 17 2.65 5.79 8.78
C LYS A 17 3.62 4.60 8.91
N ASN A 18 4.02 4.00 7.79
CA ASN A 18 4.94 2.86 7.75
C ASN A 18 6.42 3.27 7.64
N VAL A 19 6.71 4.53 7.34
CA VAL A 19 8.08 5.04 7.28
C VAL A 19 8.46 5.52 8.69
N PRO A 20 9.48 4.92 9.32
CA PRO A 20 9.92 5.38 10.64
C PRO A 20 10.43 6.82 10.55
N HIS A 21 10.04 7.65 11.51
CA HIS A 21 10.56 9.00 11.64
C HIS A 21 11.95 8.93 12.28
N GLY A 22 12.99 8.88 11.46
CA GLY A 22 14.38 8.85 11.90
C GLY A 22 15.34 8.43 10.77
N GLY A 23 16.65 8.62 10.98
CA GLY A 23 17.67 8.17 10.03
C GLY A 23 17.74 6.63 9.92
N ILE A 24 18.64 6.13 9.07
CA ILE A 24 18.88 4.69 8.76
C ILE A 24 18.96 3.71 9.95
N PHE A 25 19.15 4.19 11.18
CA PHE A 25 19.18 3.37 12.40
C PHE A 25 17.84 3.27 13.15
N HIS A 26 16.79 3.93 12.68
CA HIS A 26 15.47 3.88 13.31
C HIS A 26 14.62 2.84 12.56
N THR A 27 14.76 1.57 12.94
CA THR A 27 13.82 0.55 12.48
C THR A 27 12.47 0.75 13.16
N ARG A 28 11.38 0.49 12.45
CA ARG A 28 10.05 0.49 13.06
C ARG A 28 10.01 -0.64 14.09
N VAL A 29 9.81 -0.29 15.35
CA VAL A 29 9.41 -1.26 16.39
C VAL A 29 7.99 -1.69 16.05
N ALA A 30 7.82 -2.92 15.56
CA ALA A 30 6.51 -3.50 15.38
C ALA A 30 6.09 -4.09 16.74
N GLU A 31 5.06 -3.52 17.36
CA GLU A 31 4.46 -4.09 18.55
C GLU A 31 3.78 -5.42 18.17
N PRO A 32 4.27 -6.58 18.64
CA PRO A 32 3.70 -7.87 18.31
C PRO A 32 2.31 -8.02 18.93
N THR A 33 1.39 -8.67 18.22
CA THR A 33 0.07 -9.00 18.77
C THR A 33 0.19 -10.03 19.90
N ASP A 34 -0.77 -10.10 20.82
CA ASP A 34 -0.71 -11.01 21.98
C ASP A 34 -0.44 -12.47 21.59
N SER A 35 -1.03 -12.93 20.49
CA SER A 35 -0.79 -14.26 19.92
C SER A 35 0.65 -14.45 19.42
N GLN A 36 1.25 -13.42 18.81
CA GLN A 36 2.62 -13.44 18.35
C GLN A 36 3.61 -13.40 19.50
N GLN A 37 3.29 -12.69 20.59
CA GLN A 37 4.10 -12.67 21.82
C GLN A 37 4.18 -14.05 22.47
N LEU A 38 3.04 -14.75 22.57
CA LEU A 38 3.00 -16.12 23.10
C LEU A 38 3.81 -17.09 22.23
N LEU A 39 3.67 -17.00 20.90
CA LEU A 39 4.47 -17.81 19.97
C LEU A 39 5.96 -17.53 20.11
N LEU A 40 6.36 -16.26 20.15
CA LEU A 40 7.75 -15.87 20.35
C LEU A 40 8.32 -16.40 21.67
N LYS A 41 7.52 -16.38 22.74
CA LYS A 41 7.90 -16.93 24.04
C LYS A 41 8.17 -18.44 23.94
N VAL A 42 7.26 -19.20 23.34
CA VAL A 42 7.42 -20.66 23.14
C VAL A 42 8.67 -20.95 22.31
N LEU A 43 8.87 -20.24 21.19
CA LEU A 43 10.04 -20.41 20.34
C LEU A 43 11.36 -20.09 21.06
N LEU A 44 11.38 -19.10 21.94
CA LEU A 44 12.55 -18.77 22.76
C LEU A 44 12.82 -19.84 23.82
N GLU A 45 11.78 -20.38 24.45
CA GLU A 45 11.88 -21.46 25.43
C GLU A 45 12.36 -22.77 24.78
N GLU A 46 11.81 -23.11 23.62
CA GLU A 46 12.17 -24.31 22.85
C GLU A 46 13.56 -24.22 22.25
N SER A 47 13.93 -23.06 21.71
CA SER A 47 15.21 -22.90 21.02
C SER A 47 16.42 -23.03 21.94
N LYS A 48 16.27 -22.91 23.28
CA LYS A 48 17.34 -23.00 24.30
C LYS A 48 18.65 -22.33 23.87
N ILE A 49 18.60 -21.31 23.02
CA ILE A 49 19.79 -20.60 22.58
C ILE A 49 20.13 -19.70 23.75
N THR A 50 21.08 -20.14 24.57
CA THR A 50 21.61 -19.32 25.66
C THR A 50 21.96 -17.94 25.09
N ILE A 51 21.70 -16.86 25.82
CA ILE A 51 21.99 -15.47 25.39
C ILE A 51 23.42 -15.34 24.80
N ALA A 52 24.38 -16.13 25.29
CA ALA A 52 25.74 -16.23 24.78
C ALA A 52 25.84 -16.76 23.32
N GLN A 53 25.00 -17.71 22.92
CA GLN A 53 24.98 -18.31 21.59
C GLN A 53 24.26 -17.41 20.57
N GLN A 54 23.23 -16.65 21.00
CA GLN A 54 22.62 -15.58 20.18
C GLN A 54 23.62 -14.44 19.88
N LYS A 55 24.42 -14.05 20.88
CA LYS A 55 25.48 -13.04 20.68
C LYS A 55 26.56 -13.51 19.70
N LYS A 56 26.90 -14.80 19.71
CA LYS A 56 27.88 -15.38 18.77
C LYS A 56 27.37 -15.40 17.33
N SER A 57 26.09 -15.70 17.09
CA SER A 57 25.52 -15.67 15.74
C SER A 57 25.34 -14.23 15.21
N ALA A 58 24.93 -13.29 16.07
CA ALA A 58 24.80 -11.87 15.71
C ALA A 58 26.13 -11.20 15.35
N LEU A 59 27.25 -11.65 15.92
CA LEU A 59 28.59 -11.17 15.54
C LEU A 59 28.99 -11.65 14.13
N ARG A 60 28.67 -12.90 13.77
CA ARG A 60 29.05 -13.49 12.46
C ARG A 60 28.37 -12.82 11.26
N LEU A 61 27.21 -12.19 11.46
CA LEU A 61 26.49 -11.47 10.40
C LEU A 61 27.07 -10.07 10.12
N ARG A 62 27.99 -9.57 10.97
CA ARG A 62 28.67 -8.28 10.78
C ARG A 62 30.00 -8.39 10.02
N ASP A 63 30.43 -9.60 9.67
CA ASP A 63 31.68 -9.85 8.95
C ASP A 63 31.55 -9.72 7.42
N ASP A 64 30.53 -8.98 6.93
CA ASP A 64 30.46 -8.58 5.53
C ASP A 64 31.44 -7.41 5.28
N LYS A 65 32.67 -7.79 4.96
CA LYS A 65 33.70 -6.88 4.47
C LYS A 65 33.27 -6.22 3.15
N GLU A 66 33.36 -4.90 3.15
CA GLU A 66 33.56 -3.99 2.00
C GLU A 66 32.73 -4.21 0.73
N ARG A 67 31.71 -3.36 0.54
CA ARG A 67 31.36 -2.86 -0.79
C ARG A 67 31.42 -1.34 -0.84
N ARG A 68 32.62 -0.92 -1.24
CA ARG A 68 33.08 0.28 -1.96
C ARG A 68 31.99 1.26 -2.40
N ASP A 69 32.14 2.48 -1.89
CA ASP A 69 32.10 3.78 -2.56
C ASP A 69 31.47 3.85 -3.96
N ASP A 70 30.16 4.05 -4.02
CA ASP A 70 29.52 4.77 -5.12
C ASP A 70 28.90 6.04 -4.55
N SER A 71 29.75 7.06 -4.37
CA SER A 71 29.27 8.41 -4.06
C SER A 71 28.83 9.08 -5.36
N GLU A 72 27.53 9.14 -5.56
CA GLU A 72 26.89 9.92 -6.62
C GLU A 72 27.40 11.37 -6.59
N LEU A 73 27.56 11.95 -7.78
CA LEU A 73 28.02 13.32 -7.99
C LEU A 73 27.10 14.33 -7.28
N VAL A 74 27.45 14.66 -6.04
CA VAL A 74 26.84 15.76 -5.30
C VAL A 74 27.16 17.04 -6.06
N ILE A 75 26.14 17.65 -6.67
CA ILE A 75 26.21 18.97 -7.28
C ILE A 75 26.63 19.95 -6.18
N GLN A 76 27.91 20.29 -6.14
CA GLN A 76 28.45 21.26 -5.18
C GLN A 76 27.97 22.65 -5.60
N THR A 77 26.92 23.12 -4.93
CA THR A 77 26.55 24.53 -5.02
C THR A 77 27.71 25.37 -4.45
N PRO A 78 28.09 26.49 -5.09
CA PRO A 78 29.22 27.30 -4.64
C PRO A 78 28.93 27.85 -3.24
N VAL A 79 29.67 27.37 -2.25
CA VAL A 79 29.60 27.86 -0.87
C VAL A 79 30.20 29.27 -0.83
N VAL A 80 29.35 30.29 -0.91
CA VAL A 80 29.76 31.68 -0.71
C VAL A 80 30.19 31.84 0.75
N ARG A 81 31.50 31.91 0.99
CA ARG A 81 32.05 32.16 2.33
C ARG A 81 31.77 33.62 2.72
N PRO A 82 31.12 33.89 3.87
CA PRO A 82 30.95 35.25 4.34
C PRO A 82 32.31 35.89 4.62
N ARG A 83 32.51 37.13 4.14
CA ARG A 83 33.78 37.88 4.26
C ARG A 83 34.13 38.28 5.70
N THR A 84 33.27 38.00 6.67
CA THR A 84 33.46 38.34 8.08
C THR A 84 33.15 37.13 8.97
N SER A 85 33.87 36.95 10.06
CA SER A 85 33.71 35.82 11.01
C SER A 85 32.47 35.93 11.92
N ARG A 86 31.60 36.91 11.67
CA ARG A 86 30.45 37.20 12.54
C ARG A 86 29.32 36.21 12.30
N LYS A 87 28.83 35.58 13.38
CA LYS A 87 27.68 34.66 13.34
C LYS A 87 26.44 35.40 12.82
N ARG A 88 25.70 34.78 11.90
CA ARG A 88 24.40 35.28 11.43
C ARG A 88 23.36 35.20 12.54
N SER A 89 22.40 36.13 12.55
CA SER A 89 21.27 36.08 13.47
C SER A 89 20.29 34.95 13.08
N LEU A 90 19.48 34.47 14.03
CA LEU A 90 18.54 33.37 13.79
C LEU A 90 17.48 33.76 12.75
N SER A 91 17.01 35.00 12.73
CA SER A 91 16.10 35.51 11.69
C SER A 91 16.75 35.45 10.32
N THR A 92 17.98 35.95 10.19
CA THR A 92 18.74 35.89 8.92
C THR A 92 18.96 34.46 8.43
N ILE A 93 19.12 33.48 9.34
CA ILE A 93 19.27 32.07 8.96
C ILE A 93 17.92 31.50 8.46
N ARG A 94 16.80 31.86 9.11
CA ARG A 94 15.46 31.47 8.66
C ARG A 94 15.15 32.06 7.28
N ASP A 95 15.42 33.35 7.08
CA ASP A 95 15.17 34.05 5.81
C ASP A 95 16.03 33.49 4.66
N SER A 96 17.18 32.90 4.96
CA SER A 96 18.05 32.29 3.94
C SER A 96 17.54 30.97 3.36
N GLY A 97 16.38 30.48 3.82
CA GLY A 97 15.81 29.21 3.34
C GLY A 97 16.64 27.97 3.70
N ALA A 98 17.59 28.10 4.63
CA ALA A 98 18.48 27.00 5.02
C ALA A 98 17.72 25.82 5.64
N PHE A 99 16.52 26.06 6.16
CA PHE A 99 15.63 25.03 6.70
C PHE A 99 14.66 24.46 5.66
N ASP A 100 14.51 25.11 4.50
CA ASP A 100 13.57 24.74 3.43
C ASP A 100 14.20 23.71 2.48
N GLY A 101 14.99 22.79 3.02
CA GLY A 101 15.51 21.67 2.25
C GLY A 101 14.35 20.84 1.71
N ASN A 102 14.37 20.55 0.40
CA ASN A 102 13.40 19.64 -0.21
C ASN A 102 13.56 18.25 0.41
N GLY A 103 12.76 17.95 1.44
CA GLY A 103 12.67 16.61 1.99
C GLY A 103 12.28 15.65 0.87
N TYR A 104 12.93 14.49 0.82
CA TYR A 104 12.59 13.45 -0.15
C TYR A 104 11.10 13.14 -0.07
N ARG A 105 10.39 13.26 -1.19
CA ARG A 105 9.00 12.82 -1.32
C ARG A 105 8.93 11.89 -2.53
N PRO A 106 8.30 10.71 -2.41
CA PRO A 106 8.06 9.85 -3.56
C PRO A 106 7.37 10.64 -4.67
N LEU A 107 7.99 10.67 -5.85
CA LEU A 107 7.48 11.43 -7.00
C LEU A 107 6.15 10.86 -7.52
N LYS A 108 5.91 9.57 -7.27
CA LYS A 108 4.67 8.87 -7.62
C LYS A 108 3.74 8.78 -6.42
N ARG A 109 2.45 9.08 -6.62
CA ARG A 109 1.40 8.79 -5.63
C ARG A 109 1.32 7.29 -5.39
N GLY A 110 0.95 6.90 -4.16
CA GLY A 110 0.68 5.49 -3.87
C GLY A 110 -0.53 5.01 -4.69
N GLU A 111 -0.36 3.95 -5.46
CA GLU A 111 -1.49 3.23 -6.06
C GLU A 111 -2.31 2.54 -4.97
N ASP A 112 -3.60 2.36 -5.22
CA ASP A 112 -4.47 1.66 -4.27
C ASP A 112 -4.02 0.20 -4.08
N ARG A 113 -3.95 -0.21 -2.82
CA ARG A 113 -3.41 -1.50 -2.41
C ARG A 113 -4.31 -2.66 -2.85
N GLU A 114 -5.62 -2.44 -2.91
CA GLU A 114 -6.57 -3.45 -3.41
C GLU A 114 -6.43 -3.64 -4.92
N LYS A 115 -6.27 -2.55 -5.69
CA LYS A 115 -6.01 -2.63 -7.14
C LYS A 115 -4.68 -3.32 -7.46
N LEU A 116 -3.64 -3.07 -6.65
CA LEU A 116 -2.35 -3.75 -6.80
C LEU A 116 -2.46 -5.26 -6.55
N LYS A 117 -3.23 -5.68 -5.54
CA LYS A 117 -3.49 -7.10 -5.27
C LYS A 117 -4.26 -7.74 -6.42
N GLU A 118 -5.31 -7.09 -6.90
CA GLU A 118 -6.12 -7.58 -8.02
C GLU A 118 -5.28 -7.73 -9.29
N ARG A 119 -4.45 -6.72 -9.61
CA ARG A 119 -3.52 -6.76 -10.73
C ARG A 119 -2.53 -7.93 -10.61
N LEU A 120 -1.97 -8.15 -9.42
CA LEU A 120 -1.07 -9.27 -9.17
C LEU A 120 -1.79 -10.61 -9.32
N ALA A 121 -2.99 -10.76 -8.75
CA ALA A 121 -3.78 -11.99 -8.86
C ALA A 121 -4.08 -12.31 -10.33
N TYR A 122 -4.43 -11.30 -11.11
CA TYR A 122 -4.66 -11.43 -12.55
C TYR A 122 -3.38 -11.84 -13.29
N SER A 123 -2.25 -11.17 -13.02
CA SER A 123 -0.95 -11.53 -13.61
C SER A 123 -0.53 -12.97 -13.27
N MET A 124 -0.74 -13.41 -12.03
CA MET A 124 -0.46 -14.79 -11.61
C MET A 124 -1.39 -15.82 -12.27
N ALA A 125 -2.65 -15.47 -12.51
CA ALA A 125 -3.63 -16.38 -13.12
C ALA A 125 -3.45 -16.50 -14.65
N PHE A 126 -3.15 -15.39 -15.33
CA PHE A 126 -3.19 -15.30 -16.79
C PHE A 126 -1.82 -15.03 -17.45
N GLY A 127 -0.77 -14.79 -16.67
CA GLY A 127 0.60 -14.61 -17.16
C GLY A 127 0.84 -13.34 -17.99
N ASN A 128 -0.13 -12.42 -18.07
CA ASN A 128 -0.05 -11.19 -18.85
C ASN A 128 -0.11 -9.95 -17.95
N ASP A 129 0.91 -9.10 -18.03
CA ASP A 129 1.00 -7.83 -17.30
C ASP A 129 0.25 -6.67 -17.97
N GLN A 130 -0.21 -6.90 -19.20
CA GLN A 130 -1.01 -5.96 -19.96
C GLN A 130 -2.43 -5.97 -19.39
N GLN A 131 -2.83 -4.84 -18.81
CA GLN A 131 -4.23 -4.55 -18.49
C GLN A 131 -5.02 -4.59 -19.81
N GLN A 132 -5.50 -5.77 -20.20
CA GLN A 132 -6.61 -5.81 -21.14
C GLN A 132 -7.79 -5.11 -20.45
N PRO A 133 -8.53 -4.24 -21.16
CA PRO A 133 -9.79 -3.72 -20.62
C PRO A 133 -10.63 -4.90 -20.16
N PRO A 134 -11.38 -4.76 -19.06
CA PRO A 134 -12.11 -5.87 -18.45
C PRO A 134 -12.86 -6.63 -19.54
N PRO A 135 -12.82 -7.99 -19.54
CA PRO A 135 -13.59 -8.75 -20.50
C PRO A 135 -15.03 -8.27 -20.39
N VAL A 136 -15.56 -7.71 -21.49
CA VAL A 136 -16.95 -7.32 -21.57
C VAL A 136 -17.73 -8.62 -21.44
N PHE A 137 -18.15 -8.95 -20.23
CA PHE A 137 -19.07 -10.05 -20.01
C PHE A 137 -20.30 -9.72 -20.86
N PRO A 138 -20.73 -10.61 -21.77
CA PRO A 138 -21.96 -10.38 -22.49
C PRO A 138 -23.06 -10.25 -21.42
N GLU A 139 -23.60 -9.04 -21.26
CA GLU A 139 -24.72 -8.83 -20.35
C GLU A 139 -25.78 -9.86 -20.70
N LEU A 140 -26.09 -10.74 -19.75
CA LEU A 140 -27.24 -11.62 -19.86
C LEU A 140 -28.46 -10.70 -19.96
N LYS A 141 -28.92 -10.45 -21.19
CA LYS A 141 -30.10 -9.64 -21.46
C LYS A 141 -31.23 -10.25 -20.64
N LYS A 142 -31.62 -9.57 -19.56
CA LYS A 142 -32.76 -9.95 -18.74
C LYS A 142 -33.94 -10.09 -19.70
N GLN A 143 -34.41 -11.31 -19.90
CA GLN A 143 -35.56 -11.54 -20.76
C GLN A 143 -36.73 -10.79 -20.15
N GLN A 144 -37.28 -9.83 -20.90
CA GLN A 144 -38.46 -9.10 -20.47
C GLN A 144 -39.56 -10.11 -20.14
N PRO A 145 -40.25 -9.98 -18.99
CA PRO A 145 -41.31 -10.90 -18.62
C PRO A 145 -42.37 -10.90 -19.72
N LYS A 146 -42.64 -12.07 -20.30
CA LYS A 146 -43.66 -12.21 -21.36
C LYS A 146 -45.02 -11.93 -20.73
N LEU A 147 -45.61 -10.77 -21.06
CA LEU A 147 -46.94 -10.43 -20.61
C LEU A 147 -47.96 -11.43 -21.19
N PRO A 148 -48.96 -11.89 -20.41
CA PRO A 148 -49.96 -12.83 -20.89
C PRO A 148 -50.75 -12.25 -22.07
N THR A 149 -50.78 -13.01 -23.16
CA THR A 149 -51.53 -12.65 -24.38
C THR A 149 -53.04 -12.66 -24.10
N ALA A 150 -53.83 -11.85 -24.82
CA ALA A 150 -55.29 -11.74 -24.63
C ALA A 150 -56.02 -13.11 -24.67
N LYS A 151 -55.54 -14.05 -25.48
CA LYS A 151 -56.06 -15.44 -25.53
C LYS A 151 -55.85 -16.21 -24.22
N GLN A 152 -54.71 -16.03 -23.55
CA GLN A 152 -54.44 -16.67 -22.25
C GLN A 152 -55.34 -16.08 -21.17
N LYS A 153 -55.46 -14.75 -21.11
CA LYS A 153 -56.37 -14.08 -20.16
C LYS A 153 -57.82 -14.55 -20.32
N TRP A 154 -58.28 -14.74 -21.55
CA TRP A 154 -59.63 -15.23 -21.83
C TRP A 154 -59.86 -16.66 -21.35
N ASN A 155 -58.85 -17.53 -21.52
CA ASN A 155 -58.95 -18.91 -21.06
C ASN A 155 -58.96 -18.99 -19.53
N ASP A 156 -58.18 -18.16 -18.84
CA ASP A 156 -58.21 -18.07 -17.37
C ASP A 156 -59.57 -17.59 -16.86
N CYS A 157 -60.17 -16.57 -17.50
CA CYS A 157 -61.52 -16.10 -17.16
C CYS A 157 -62.60 -17.18 -17.36
N LYS A 158 -62.50 -17.97 -18.44
CA LYS A 158 -63.40 -19.12 -18.65
C LYS A 158 -63.24 -20.19 -17.59
N PHE A 159 -62.01 -20.45 -17.16
CA PHE A 159 -61.74 -21.45 -16.13
C PHE A 159 -62.33 -21.04 -14.78
N PHE A 160 -62.27 -19.75 -14.44
CA PHE A 160 -62.86 -19.19 -13.23
C PHE A 160 -64.41 -19.20 -13.24
N LEU A 161 -65.04 -18.92 -14.37
CA LEU A 161 -66.50 -18.95 -14.49
C LEU A 161 -67.10 -20.36 -14.33
N ASN A 162 -66.33 -21.41 -14.65
CA ASN A 162 -66.76 -22.80 -14.51
C ASN A 162 -66.50 -23.41 -13.11
N GLN A 163 -65.90 -22.66 -12.18
CA GLN A 163 -65.65 -23.11 -10.80
C GLN A 163 -66.61 -22.50 -9.77
N LEU A 164 -67.60 -21.72 -10.19
CA LEU A 164 -68.65 -21.24 -9.28
C LEU A 164 -69.65 -22.37 -9.02
N PRO A 165 -69.83 -22.83 -7.75
CA PRO A 165 -70.86 -23.79 -7.42
C PRO A 165 -72.25 -23.15 -7.64
N LYS A 166 -73.18 -23.94 -8.19
CA LYS A 166 -74.59 -23.56 -8.37
C LYS A 166 -75.30 -23.40 -7.04
#